data_AF-A0A450U9E8-F1
#
_entry.id   AF-A0A450U9E8-F1
#
_cell.length_a   1.000
_cell.length_b   1.000
_cell.length_c   1.000
_cell.angle_alpha   90.00
_cell.angle_beta   90.00
_cell.angle_gamma   90.00
#
_symmetry.space_group_name_H-M   'P 1'
#
loop_
_entity.id
_entity.type
_entity.pdbx_description
1 polymer ?
#
loop_
_entity_poly.entity_id
_entity_poly.type
_entity_poly.pdbx_seq_one_letter_code
_entity_poly.pdbx_strand_id
1 'polypeptide(L)' 'MRFRFQIKLGLWQPKRCKTIRVFQLCDRRNRFGELVQVSGSPHDWFEGRGTHCTLIVFIDNAIGQLVQTKFVSTEITALV' A
#
# COMPACT_ATOMS: atom_id res chain seq x y z
N MET A 1 8.07 -2.49 -33.39
CA MET A 1 7.60 -2.35 -34.80
C MET A 1 6.62 -3.43 -35.28
N ARG A 2 6.48 -4.59 -34.62
CA ARG A 2 5.73 -5.76 -35.15
C ARG A 2 4.20 -5.61 -35.19
N PHE A 3 3.62 -4.97 -34.16
CA PHE A 3 2.16 -4.88 -33.99
C PHE A 3 1.47 -3.96 -35.00
N ARG A 4 2.14 -2.90 -35.48
CA ARG A 4 1.55 -1.95 -36.45
C ARG A 4 1.22 -2.60 -37.79
N PHE A 5 2.04 -3.52 -38.25
CA PHE A 5 1.81 -4.24 -39.51
C PHE A 5 0.64 -5.23 -39.39
N GLN A 6 0.52 -5.93 -38.27
CA GLN A 6 -0.59 -6.87 -38.04
C GLN A 6 -1.95 -6.17 -37.92
N ILE A 7 -2.00 -4.96 -37.34
CA ILE A 7 -3.22 -4.12 -37.33
C ILE A 7 -3.59 -3.71 -38.75
N LYS A 8 -2.63 -3.25 -39.56
CA LYS A 8 -2.86 -2.86 -40.96
C LYS A 8 -3.35 -4.02 -41.83
N LEU A 9 -2.85 -5.23 -41.57
CA LEU A 9 -3.25 -6.45 -42.27
C LEU A 9 -4.58 -7.04 -41.76
N GLY A 10 -5.25 -6.39 -40.79
CA GLY A 10 -6.52 -6.88 -40.22
C GLY A 10 -6.39 -8.13 -39.35
N LEU A 11 -5.17 -8.63 -39.13
CA LEU A 11 -4.88 -9.83 -38.35
C LEU A 11 -5.01 -9.62 -36.84
N TRP A 12 -5.00 -8.37 -36.39
CA TRP A 12 -5.08 -8.05 -34.98
C TRP A 12 -5.96 -6.82 -34.74
N GLN A 13 -7.03 -7.00 -33.95
CA GLN A 13 -7.86 -5.90 -33.50
C GLN A 13 -7.24 -5.24 -32.25
N PRO A 14 -7.04 -3.92 -32.25
CA PRO A 14 -6.53 -3.23 -31.08
C PRO A 14 -7.54 -3.35 -29.93
N LYS A 15 -7.11 -3.90 -28.79
CA LYS A 15 -7.92 -3.87 -27.58
C LYS A 15 -8.15 -2.42 -27.15
N ARG A 16 -9.39 -2.08 -26.82
CA ARG A 16 -9.75 -0.78 -26.24
C ARG A 16 -9.03 -0.65 -24.89
N CYS A 17 -8.05 0.24 -24.81
CA CYS A 17 -7.44 0.59 -23.53
C CYS A 17 -8.52 1.22 -22.64
N LYS A 18 -8.69 0.68 -21.43
CA LYS A 18 -9.53 1.33 -20.42
C LYS A 18 -8.94 2.72 -20.14
N THR A 19 -9.79 3.73 -20.01
CA THR A 19 -9.36 5.04 -19.50
C THR A 19 -8.63 4.83 -18.19
N ILE A 20 -7.42 5.38 -18.08
CA ILE A 20 -6.63 5.30 -16.85
C ILE A 20 -7.43 6.07 -15.79
N ARG A 21 -7.85 5.37 -14.72
CA ARG A 21 -8.40 6.04 -13.55
C ARG A 21 -7.23 6.71 -12.83
N VAL A 22 -7.28 8.04 -12.75
CA VAL A 22 -6.33 8.79 -11.93
C VAL A 22 -6.79 8.65 -10.49
N PHE A 23 -6.00 7.96 -9.67
CA PHE A 23 -6.18 7.94 -8.23
C PHE A 23 -5.56 9.23 -7.69
N GLN A 24 -6.41 10.12 -7.15
CA GLN A 24 -5.92 11.31 -6.47
C GLN A 24 -5.18 10.88 -5.20
N LEU A 25 -3.99 11.47 -4.99
CA LEU A 25 -3.30 11.34 -3.71
C LEU A 25 -4.13 12.09 -2.66
N CYS A 26 -4.33 11.47 -1.49
CA CYS A 26 -4.90 12.18 -0.36
C CYS A 26 -3.89 13.23 0.13
N ASP A 27 -4.36 14.46 0.32
CA ASP A 27 -3.53 15.51 0.91
C ASP A 27 -3.13 15.13 2.34
N ARG A 28 -1.89 15.50 2.71
CA ARG A 28 -1.42 15.39 4.08
C ARG A 28 -2.18 16.35 4.98
N ARG A 29 -2.30 16.00 6.25
CA ARG A 29 -2.86 16.91 7.27
C ARG A 29 -1.89 18.06 7.53
N ASN A 30 -2.39 19.15 8.10
CA ASN A 30 -1.60 20.37 8.31
C ASN A 30 -0.84 20.34 9.63
N ARG A 31 -1.33 19.59 10.63
CA ARG A 31 -0.72 19.55 11.97
C ARG A 31 -0.54 18.13 12.46
N PHE A 32 0.50 17.97 13.27
CA PHE A 32 0.76 16.73 14.00
C PHE A 32 -0.43 16.35 14.88
N GLY A 33 -0.78 15.05 14.89
CA GLY A 33 -1.87 14.48 15.67
C GLY A 33 -3.25 14.61 15.04
N GLU A 34 -3.42 15.33 13.94
CA GLU A 34 -4.71 15.45 13.24
C GLU A 34 -5.14 14.15 12.57
N LEU A 35 -4.18 13.34 12.12
CA LEU A 35 -4.43 12.01 11.58
C LEU A 35 -3.21 11.12 11.78
N VAL A 36 -3.39 10.02 12.49
CA VAL A 36 -2.40 8.95 12.58
C VAL A 36 -2.89 7.79 11.72
N GLN A 37 -2.08 7.42 10.72
CA GLN A 37 -2.31 6.23 9.92
C GLN A 37 -1.75 5.01 10.66
N VAL A 38 -2.55 3.95 10.73
CA VAL A 38 -2.15 2.68 11.33
C VAL A 38 -2.05 1.64 10.22
N SER A 39 -0.92 0.95 10.16
CA SER A 39 -0.69 -0.13 9.20
C SER A 39 -0.10 -1.34 9.90
N GLY A 40 -0.55 -2.53 9.49
CA GLY A 40 0.12 -3.79 9.80
C GLY A 40 1.28 -4.07 8.84
N SER A 41 2.33 -4.69 9.37
CA SER A 41 3.50 -5.12 8.62
C SER A 41 3.90 -6.54 9.02
N PRO A 42 3.30 -7.57 8.37
CA PRO A 42 3.57 -8.97 8.66
C PRO A 42 4.84 -9.42 7.92
N HIS A 43 5.98 -9.32 8.61
CA HIS A 43 7.29 -9.74 8.12
C HIS A 43 8.00 -10.63 9.14
N ASP A 44 9.03 -11.36 8.69
CA ASP A 44 9.92 -12.09 9.59
C ASP A 44 10.92 -11.14 10.26
N TRP A 45 10.41 -10.27 11.14
CA TRP A 45 11.17 -9.24 11.83
C TRP A 45 12.34 -9.76 12.67
N PHE A 46 12.27 -11.03 13.07
CA PHE A 46 13.30 -11.68 13.88
C PHE A 46 14.19 -12.61 13.06
N GLU A 47 14.00 -12.71 11.74
CA GLU A 47 14.81 -13.55 10.84
C GLU A 47 14.92 -15.01 11.35
N GLY A 48 13.79 -15.59 11.75
CA GLY A 48 13.72 -16.94 12.31
C GLY A 48 14.24 -17.10 13.74
N ARG A 49 14.68 -16.03 14.41
CA ARG A 49 15.15 -16.05 15.82
C ARG A 49 14.03 -15.91 16.84
N GLY A 50 12.79 -15.72 16.41
CA GLY A 50 11.64 -15.50 17.28
C GLY A 50 10.34 -15.98 16.64
N THR A 51 9.24 -15.89 17.39
CA THR A 51 7.92 -16.21 16.86
C THR A 51 7.51 -15.18 15.80
N HIS A 52 6.80 -15.64 14.75
CA HIS A 52 6.22 -14.74 13.77
C HIS A 52 5.25 -13.76 14.44
N CYS A 53 5.37 -12.49 14.06
CA CYS A 53 4.54 -11.41 14.57
C CYS A 53 4.30 -10.36 13.47
N THR A 54 3.28 -9.54 13.68
CA THR A 54 3.00 -8.37 12.86
C THR A 54 3.45 -7.12 13.62
N LEU A 55 4.18 -6.24 12.96
CA LEU A 55 4.48 -4.92 13.48
C LEU A 55 3.32 -3.99 13.14
N ILE A 56 2.64 -3.46 14.16
CA ILE A 56 1.67 -2.37 13.99
C ILE A 56 2.44 -1.05 14.06
N VAL A 57 2.33 -0.26 13.01
CA VAL A 57 3.05 1.00 12.83
C VAL A 57 2.05 2.15 12.83
N PHE A 58 2.31 3.16 13.66
CA PHE A 58 1.53 4.40 13.76
C PHE A 58 2.34 5.54 13.14
N ILE A 59 1.85 6.14 12.07
CA ILE A 59 2.53 7.21 11.34
C ILE A 59 1.65 8.45 11.33
N ASP A 60 2.19 9.56 11.80
CA ASP A 60 1.51 10.84 11.67
C ASP A 60 1.46 11.28 10.20
N ASN A 61 0.27 11.60 9.70
CA ASN A 61 0.08 11.94 8.29
C ASN A 61 0.62 13.33 7.91
N ALA A 62 0.75 14.27 8.86
CA ALA A 62 1.21 15.61 8.56
C ALA A 62 2.72 15.63 8.33
N ILE A 63 3.49 15.02 9.23
CA ILE A 63 4.96 15.05 9.19
C ILE A 63 5.60 13.72 8.76
N GLY A 64 4.84 12.63 8.68
CA GLY A 64 5.36 11.30 8.34
C GLY A 64 6.17 10.66 9.47
N GLN A 65 6.01 11.12 10.71
CA GLN A 65 6.77 10.62 11.86
C GLN A 65 6.17 9.33 12.39
N LEU A 66 7.03 8.37 12.78
CA LEU A 66 6.64 7.23 13.58
C LEU A 66 6.23 7.68 14.98
N VAL A 67 4.94 7.58 15.29
CA VAL A 67 4.37 7.96 16.59
C VAL A 67 4.52 6.82 17.59
N GLN A 68 4.27 5.59 17.14
CA GLN A 68 4.35 4.38 17.96
C GLN A 68 4.57 3.16 17.08
N THR A 69 5.15 2.11 17.66
CA THR A 69 5.21 0.79 17.06
C THR A 69 4.90 -0.28 18.11
N LYS A 70 4.30 -1.40 17.68
CA LYS A 70 4.00 -2.53 18.57
C LYS A 70 4.06 -3.85 17.82
N PHE A 71 4.79 -4.82 18.36
CA PHE A 71 4.72 -6.20 17.89
C PHE A 71 3.49 -6.91 18.49
N VAL A 72 2.69 -7.54 17.63
CA VAL A 72 1.54 -8.37 18.01
C VAL A 72 1.63 -9.72 17.31
N SER A 73 1.13 -10.78 17.94
CA SER A 73 1.17 -12.13 17.34
C SER A 73 0.34 -12.23 16.05
N THR A 74 -0.77 -11.50 15.97
CA THR A 74 -1.63 -11.45 14.77
C THR A 74 -2.34 -10.11 14.69
N GLU A 75 -2.53 -9.60 13.48
CA GLU A 75 -3.36 -8.43 13.20
C GLU A 75 -4.84 -8.80 13.28
N ILE A 76 -5.43 -8.69 14.48
CA ILE A 76 -6.85 -8.88 14.70
C ILE A 76 -7.51 -7.54 15.05
N THR A 77 -8.69 -7.29 14.48
CA THR A 77 -9.53 -6.11 14.79
C THR A 77 -10.33 -6.27 16.09
N ALA A 78 -10.18 -7.39 16.80
CA ALA A 78 -11.06 -7.74 17.90
C ALA A 78 -11.02 -6.68 19.02
N LEU A 79 -12.21 -6.21 19.39
CA LEU A 79 -12.44 -5.44 20.61
C LEU A 79 -11.98 -6.31 21.79
N VAL A 80 -10.92 -5.88 22.47
CA VAL A 80 -10.62 -6.35 23.84
C VAL A 80 -11.51 -5.60 24.81
#